data_AF-A0A535KMF6-F1
#
_entry.id   AF-A0A535KMF6-F1
#
_cell.length_a   1.000
_cell.length_b   1.000
_cell.length_c   1.000
_cell.angle_alpha   90.00
_cell.angle_beta   90.00
_cell.angle_gamma   90.00
#
_symmetry.space_group_name_H-M   'P 1'
#
loop_
_entity.id
_entity.type
_entity.pdbx_description
1 polymer ?
#
loop_
_entity_poly.entity_id
_entity_poly.type
_entity_poly.pdbx_seq_one_letter_code
_entity_poly.pdbx_strand_id
1 'polypeptide(L)'
;YNLHIIVRFELEKALINGDVAVESLPRLWNAKYREYLGVEPANDAQGVLQDIHWTSGFGYFPTYTLGNLFAAQIFHTLKAAFPDFDSRLASGDTSFILTWLREHMYA
;
A
#
# COMPACT_ATOMS: atom_id res chain seq x y z
N TYR A 1 -2.80 -5.72 -4.31
CA TYR A 1 -2.41 -4.95 -3.12
C TYR A 1 -2.84 -3.48 -3.19
N ASN A 2 -2.28 -2.64 -4.07
CA ASN A 2 -2.58 -1.19 -4.09
C ASN A 2 -4.08 -0.85 -4.31
N LEU A 3 -4.84 -1.71 -4.99
CA LEU A 3 -6.31 -1.56 -5.11
C LEU A 3 -7.06 -1.69 -3.76
N HIS A 4 -6.52 -2.43 -2.79
CA HIS A 4 -7.11 -2.43 -1.45
C HIS A 4 -6.89 -1.08 -0.76
N ILE A 5 -5.76 -0.44 -1.02
CA ILE A 5 -5.39 0.85 -0.44
C ILE A 5 -6.25 1.98 -1.04
N ILE A 6 -6.50 1.97 -2.35
CA ILE A 6 -7.32 3.01 -2.99
C ILE A 6 -8.75 3.01 -2.45
N VAL A 7 -9.35 1.83 -2.24
CA VAL A 7 -10.68 1.71 -1.65
C VAL A 7 -10.74 2.36 -0.27
N ARG A 8 -9.76 2.08 0.60
CA ARG A 8 -9.70 2.67 1.94
C ARG A 8 -9.49 4.17 1.89
N PHE A 9 -8.58 4.64 1.04
CA PHE A 9 -8.32 6.07 0.87
C PHE A 9 -9.55 6.85 0.40
N GLU A 10 -10.31 6.32 -0.58
CA GLU A 10 -11.52 6.98 -1.08
C GLU A 10 -12.61 7.06 -0.01
N LEU A 11 -12.86 5.95 0.71
CA LEU A 11 -13.85 5.91 1.79
C LEU A 11 -13.46 6.84 2.95
N GLU A 12 -12.18 6.86 3.31
CA GLU A 12 -11.64 7.73 4.34
C GLU A 12 -11.77 9.21 3.96
N LYS A 13 -11.40 9.57 2.73
CA LYS A 13 -11.56 10.94 2.23
C LYS A 13 -13.03 11.38 2.27
N ALA A 14 -13.95 10.51 1.84
CA ALA A 14 -15.38 10.80 1.87
C ALA A 14 -15.91 10.96 3.31
N LEU A 15 -15.46 10.14 4.27
CA LEU A 15 -15.81 10.28 5.68
C LEU A 15 -15.33 11.61 6.26
N ILE A 16 -14.06 11.97 6.02
CA ILE A 16 -13.44 13.20 6.54
C ILE A 16 -14.14 14.44 5.96
N ASN A 17 -14.56 14.39 4.70
CA ASN A 17 -15.29 15.48 4.06
C ASN A 17 -16.76 15.59 4.49
N GLY A 18 -17.29 14.57 5.20
CA GLY A 18 -18.72 14.50 5.51
C GLY A 18 -19.61 14.10 4.32
N ASP A 19 -19.02 13.58 3.24
CA ASP A 19 -19.74 13.15 2.04
C ASP A 19 -20.52 11.83 2.28
N VAL A 20 -20.08 11.04 3.26
CA VAL A 20 -20.70 9.74 3.61
C VAL A 20 -20.83 9.59 5.13
N ALA A 21 -21.91 8.96 5.56
CA ALA A 21 -22.13 8.59 6.96
C ALA A 21 -21.47 7.23 7.29
N VAL A 22 -21.03 7.06 8.54
CA VAL A 22 -20.32 5.85 9.02
C VAL A 22 -21.16 4.59 8.81
N GLU A 23 -22.47 4.67 9.01
CA GLU A 23 -23.42 3.57 8.87
C GLU A 23 -23.53 3.07 7.42
N SER A 24 -23.11 3.90 6.45
CA SER A 24 -23.09 3.51 5.03
C SER A 24 -21.83 2.73 4.63
N LEU A 25 -20.80 2.66 5.48
CA LEU A 25 -19.52 2.06 5.14
C LEU A 25 -19.60 0.59 4.73
N PRO A 26 -20.37 -0.31 5.39
CA PRO A 26 -20.46 -1.71 4.95
C PRO A 26 -20.90 -1.84 3.48
N ARG A 27 -21.95 -1.11 3.09
CA ARG A 27 -22.47 -1.11 1.71
C ARG A 27 -21.47 -0.49 0.73
N LEU A 28 -20.90 0.66 1.07
CA LEU A 28 -19.96 1.37 0.18
C LEU A 28 -18.66 0.58 0.00
N TRP A 29 -18.19 -0.08 1.05
CA TRP A 29 -17.06 -0.99 1.00
C TRP A 29 -17.29 -2.13 0.01
N ASN A 30 -18.42 -2.83 0.13
CA ASN A 30 -18.77 -3.94 -0.76
C ASN A 30 -18.88 -3.48 -2.22
N ALA A 31 -19.52 -2.33 -2.46
CA ALA A 31 -19.62 -1.73 -3.78
C ALA A 31 -18.24 -1.41 -4.38
N LYS A 32 -17.35 -0.80 -3.58
CA LYS A 32 -15.97 -0.47 -4.00
C LYS A 32 -15.12 -1.71 -4.23
N TYR A 33 -15.22 -2.74 -3.40
CA TYR A 33 -14.51 -4.00 -3.61
C TYR A 33 -14.98 -4.71 -4.89
N ARG A 34 -16.28 -4.67 -5.18
CA ARG A 34 -16.81 -5.20 -6.43
C ARG A 34 -16.33 -4.40 -7.64
N GLU A 35 -16.33 -3.08 -7.55
CA GLU A 35 -15.85 -2.16 -8.59
C GLU A 35 -14.36 -2.38 -8.91
N TYR A 36 -13.50 -2.35 -7.88
CA TYR A 36 -12.04 -2.36 -8.05
C TYR A 36 -11.45 -3.76 -8.16
N LEU A 37 -12.03 -4.77 -7.50
CA LEU A 37 -11.46 -6.11 -7.38
C LEU A 37 -12.37 -7.22 -7.92
N GLY A 38 -13.62 -6.92 -8.30
CA GLY A 38 -14.56 -7.91 -8.82
C GLY A 38 -15.07 -8.92 -7.79
N VAL A 39 -14.86 -8.66 -6.48
CA VAL A 39 -15.24 -9.56 -5.38
C VAL A 39 -16.04 -8.82 -4.32
N GLU A 40 -16.81 -9.57 -3.53
CA GLU A 40 -17.52 -9.05 -2.35
C GLU A 40 -17.18 -9.90 -1.12
N PRO A 41 -16.89 -9.29 0.04
CA PRO A 41 -16.68 -10.02 1.29
C PRO A 41 -17.91 -10.81 1.72
N ALA A 42 -17.71 -11.97 2.37
CA ALA A 42 -18.83 -12.80 2.84
C ALA A 42 -19.58 -12.19 4.04
N ASN A 43 -18.94 -11.30 4.80
CA ASN A 43 -19.48 -10.59 5.95
C ASN A 43 -18.61 -9.39 6.31
N ASP A 44 -19.07 -8.53 7.21
CA ASP A 44 -18.38 -7.29 7.59
C ASP A 44 -17.04 -7.54 8.28
N ALA A 45 -16.86 -8.67 8.98
CA ALA A 45 -15.59 -9.06 9.60
C ALA A 45 -14.50 -9.33 8.54
N GLN A 46 -14.87 -9.82 7.36
CA GLN A 46 -13.99 -9.95 6.20
C GLN A 46 -14.03 -8.73 5.27
N GLY A 47 -14.94 -7.79 5.54
CA GLY A 47 -15.18 -6.57 4.78
C GLY A 47 -14.61 -5.35 5.50
N VAL A 48 -15.48 -4.39 5.78
CA VAL A 48 -15.11 -3.09 6.37
C VAL A 48 -14.38 -3.20 7.72
N LEU A 49 -14.57 -4.29 8.48
CA LEU A 49 -13.94 -4.50 9.79
C LEU A 49 -12.64 -5.33 9.73
N GLN A 50 -12.12 -5.64 8.54
CA GLN A 50 -10.94 -6.50 8.39
C GLN A 50 -9.65 -5.88 8.95
N ASP A 51 -9.61 -4.55 9.09
CA ASP A 51 -8.44 -3.79 9.51
C ASP A 51 -8.74 -2.97 10.77
N ILE A 52 -7.74 -2.84 11.64
CA ILE A 52 -7.85 -2.10 12.90
C ILE A 52 -7.68 -0.59 12.73
N HIS A 53 -7.12 -0.11 11.62
CA HIS A 53 -6.59 1.25 11.47
C HIS A 53 -7.59 2.35 11.82
N TRP A 54 -8.82 2.27 11.32
CA TRP A 54 -9.86 3.28 11.56
C TRP A 54 -10.34 3.36 13.01
N THR A 55 -9.99 2.38 13.86
CA THR A 55 -10.22 2.48 15.32
C THR A 55 -9.18 3.37 16.01
N SER A 56 -8.02 3.59 15.38
CA SER A 56 -6.90 4.36 15.93
C SER A 56 -6.70 5.72 15.24
N GLY A 57 -7.16 5.87 14.00
CA GLY A 57 -7.14 7.13 13.28
C GLY A 57 -7.21 6.99 11.76
N PHE A 58 -7.11 8.12 11.07
CA PHE A 58 -7.13 8.22 9.61
C PHE A 58 -5.78 8.72 9.08
N GLY A 59 -5.53 8.51 7.80
CA GLY A 59 -4.39 9.02 7.03
C GLY A 59 -3.30 7.99 6.76
N TYR A 60 -3.43 6.77 7.29
CA TYR A 60 -2.34 5.80 7.31
C TYR A 60 -2.23 4.97 6.03
N PHE A 61 -3.36 4.49 5.48
CA PHE A 61 -3.34 3.54 4.37
C PHE A 61 -2.55 3.98 3.12
N PRO A 62 -2.57 5.26 2.68
CA PRO A 62 -1.80 5.68 1.51
C PRO A 62 -0.30 5.38 1.62
N THR A 63 0.26 5.35 2.84
CA THR A 63 1.69 5.09 3.07
C THR A 63 2.14 3.72 2.55
N TYR A 64 1.27 2.70 2.57
CA TYR A 64 1.58 1.38 2.01
C TYR A 64 1.79 1.42 0.49
N THR A 65 0.96 2.17 -0.24
CA THR A 65 1.12 2.33 -1.69
C THR A 65 2.35 3.17 -2.00
N LEU A 66 2.58 4.24 -1.24
CA LEU A 66 3.82 5.04 -1.37
C LEU A 66 5.06 4.17 -1.17
N GLY A 67 5.06 3.28 -0.17
CA GLY A 67 6.15 2.31 0.03
C GLY A 67 6.42 1.44 -1.20
N ASN A 68 5.38 0.91 -1.86
CA ASN A 68 5.54 0.14 -3.10
C ASN A 68 6.11 0.98 -4.25
N LEU A 69 5.66 2.23 -4.39
CA LEU A 69 6.14 3.13 -5.43
C LEU A 69 7.61 3.53 -5.19
N PHE A 70 7.95 3.89 -3.94
CA PHE A 70 9.32 4.21 -3.55
C PHE A 70 10.24 3.01 -3.74
N ALA A 71 9.81 1.80 -3.36
CA ALA A 71 10.59 0.58 -3.57
C ALA A 71 10.93 0.37 -5.06
N ALA A 72 9.98 0.60 -5.97
CA ALA A 72 10.22 0.49 -7.40
C ALA A 72 11.20 1.56 -7.91
N GLN A 73 11.09 2.81 -7.43
CA GLN A 73 12.02 3.89 -7.77
C GLN A 73 13.44 3.60 -7.28
N ILE A 74 13.58 3.15 -6.04
CA ILE A 74 14.86 2.77 -5.43
C ILE A 74 15.47 1.60 -6.22
N PHE A 75 14.69 0.58 -6.54
CA PHE A 75 15.14 -0.57 -7.31
C PHE A 75 15.63 -0.16 -8.70
N HIS A 76 14.90 0.72 -9.40
CA HIS A 76 15.33 1.25 -10.70
C HIS A 76 16.68 1.97 -10.59
N THR A 77 16.85 2.83 -9.59
CA THR A 77 18.11 3.55 -9.34
C THR A 77 19.26 2.60 -9.04
N LEU A 78 19.04 1.57 -8.21
CA LEU A 78 20.05 0.55 -7.92
C LEU A 78 20.48 -0.21 -9.18
N LYS A 79 19.53 -0.60 -10.05
CA LYS A 79 19.87 -1.28 -11.32
C LYS A 79 20.70 -0.39 -12.26
N ALA A 80 20.48 0.92 -12.23
CA ALA A 80 21.28 1.87 -13.01
C ALA A 80 22.68 2.07 -12.41
N ALA A 81 22.79 2.11 -11.07
CA ALA A 81 24.05 2.30 -10.36
C ALA A 81 24.96 1.05 -10.39
N PHE A 82 24.37 -0.15 -10.46
CA PHE A 82 25.08 -1.42 -10.46
C PHE A 82 24.74 -2.21 -11.74
N PRO A 83 25.52 -2.08 -12.84
CA PRO A 83 25.26 -2.81 -14.07
C PRO A 83 25.29 -4.34 -13.92
N ASP A 84 25.93 -4.85 -12.86
CA ASP A 84 26.02 -6.26 -12.49
C ASP A 84 24.96 -6.69 -11.46
N PHE A 85 23.97 -5.83 -11.15
CA PHE A 85 22.93 -6.03 -10.13
C PHE A 85 22.34 -7.45 -10.13
N ASP A 86 21.85 -7.90 -11.28
CA ASP A 86 21.14 -9.19 -11.40
C ASP A 86 22.09 -10.37 -11.12
N SER A 87 23.37 -10.27 -11.51
CA SER A 87 24.36 -11.32 -11.28
C SER A 87 24.78 -11.42 -9.81
N ARG A 88 24.97 -10.27 -9.13
CA ARG A 88 25.28 -10.23 -7.69
C ARG A 88 24.12 -10.74 -6.86
N LEU A 89 22.90 -10.37 -7.22
CA LEU A 89 21.71 -10.89 -6.57
C LEU A 89 21.58 -12.41 -6.74
N ALA A 90 21.82 -12.92 -7.96
CA ALA A 90 21.80 -14.35 -8.24
C ALA A 90 22.88 -15.14 -7.48
N SER A 91 24.03 -14.53 -7.19
CA SER A 91 25.07 -15.13 -6.35
C SER A 91 24.79 -15.03 -4.85
N GLY A 92 23.68 -14.40 -4.45
CA GLY A 92 23.31 -14.18 -3.04
C GLY A 92 24.03 -13.00 -2.37
N ASP A 93 24.78 -12.19 -3.12
CA ASP A 93 25.44 -11.02 -2.59
C ASP A 93 24.49 -9.82 -2.61
N THR A 94 23.91 -9.50 -1.46
CA THR A 94 23.02 -8.34 -1.27
C THR A 94 23.72 -7.15 -0.59
N SER A 95 25.02 -7.27 -0.31
CA SER A 95 25.77 -6.29 0.48
C SER A 95 25.75 -4.90 -0.15
N PHE A 96 25.84 -4.84 -1.49
CA PHE A 96 25.85 -3.60 -2.24
C PHE A 96 24.54 -2.82 -2.15
N ILE A 97 23.41 -3.51 -2.09
CA ILE A 97 22.09 -2.90 -1.89
C ILE A 97 22.06 -2.24 -0.52
N LEU A 98 22.44 -2.98 0.53
CA LEU A 98 22.41 -2.46 1.90
C LEU A 98 23.37 -1.28 2.09
N THR A 99 24.58 -1.37 1.55
CA THR A 99 25.56 -0.27 1.60
C THR A 99 25.02 0.97 0.92
N TRP A 100 24.49 0.84 -0.30
CA TRP A 100 23.91 1.97 -1.02
C TRP A 100 22.75 2.61 -0.27
N LEU A 101 21.84 1.80 0.30
CA LEU A 101 20.70 2.31 1.09
C LEU A 101 21.14 3.04 2.36
N ARG A 102 22.20 2.56 3.03
CA ARG A 102 22.76 3.24 4.19
C ARG A 102 23.29 4.63 3.83
N GLU A 103 24.00 4.73 2.71
CA GLU A 103 24.62 5.98 2.28
C GLU A 103 23.61 7.01 1.77
N HIS A 104 22.52 6.57 1.14
CA HIS A 104 21.60 7.48 0.42
C HIS A 104 20.24 7.66 1.11
N MET A 105 19.88 6.81 2.07
CA MET A 105 18.53 6.83 2.67
C MET A 105 18.49 6.72 4.19
N TYR A 106 19.34 5.90 4.80
CA TYR A 106 19.25 5.63 6.25
C TYR A 106 20.16 6.52 7.11
N ALA A 107 21.12 7.21 6.48
CA ALA A 107 22.01 8.16 7.13
C ALA A 107 21.32 9.50 7.43
#